data_AF-A0A813KSP9-F1
#
_entry.id   AF-A0A813KSP9-F1
#
_cell.length_a   1.000
_cell.length_b   1.000
_cell.length_c   1.000
_cell.angle_alpha   90.00
_cell.angle_beta   90.00
_cell.angle_gamma   90.00
#
_symmetry.space_group_name_H-M   'P 1'
#
loop_
_entity.id
_entity.type
_entity.pdbx_description
1 polymer ?
#
loop_
_entity_poly.entity_id
_entity_poly.type
_entity_poly.pdbx_seq_one_letter_code
_entity_poly.pdbx_strand_id
1 'polypeptide(L)'
;MLIPLFRQSPEDIWSGYTFVLGFLIVFRNNQAYNRFWEGTSLTKQMKGQWFVSFSGLFAFCSRDKAKKADVARFQTVLVRLASLLHCSALQQICDLEDNSLEIINSDEMDLISMNFLRSFANPQEVVTNWIQRMIVEAVDSGTIDISAPVLSRTFQELGNGLISLNNARKIKDVQFPFPYAQMISCMLFVHWSLFYIALEIDQPFGEDANDLPIHEMQQEWNNSLLTLLLPYSQVIPSFSITSEESGRRISKIS
;
A
#
# COMPACT_ATOMS: atom_id res chain seq x y z
N MET A 1 15.08 -66.41 11.18
CA MET A 1 14.46 -65.27 11.89
C MET A 1 14.27 -64.16 10.86
N LEU A 2 13.17 -64.22 10.10
CA LEU A 2 12.85 -63.27 9.03
C LEU A 2 12.03 -62.13 9.64
N ILE A 3 12.53 -60.91 9.50
CA ILE A 3 11.86 -59.66 9.88
C ILE A 3 10.56 -59.58 9.07
N PRO A 4 9.38 -59.39 9.69
CA PRO A 4 8.15 -59.18 8.92
C PRO A 4 8.25 -57.79 8.28
N LEU A 5 8.56 -57.76 6.98
CA LEU A 5 8.39 -56.58 6.14
C LEU A 5 6.92 -56.14 6.24
N PHE A 6 6.71 -54.94 6.75
CA PHE A 6 5.44 -54.21 6.82
C PHE A 6 4.59 -54.47 5.57
N ARG A 7 3.58 -55.34 5.69
CA ARG A 7 2.48 -55.40 4.72
C ARG A 7 1.46 -54.35 5.18
N GLN A 8 1.75 -53.08 4.94
CA GLN A 8 0.75 -52.03 5.15
C GLN A 8 -0.43 -52.30 4.21
N SER A 9 -1.65 -52.16 4.73
CA SER A 9 -2.83 -52.25 3.88
C SER A 9 -2.83 -51.03 2.93
N PRO A 10 -3.36 -51.15 1.70
CA PRO A 10 -3.50 -50.00 0.79
C PRO A 10 -4.22 -48.80 1.43
N GLU A 11 -5.07 -49.08 2.42
CA GLU A 11 -5.91 -48.15 3.17
C GLU A 11 -5.07 -47.30 4.13
N ASP A 12 -4.08 -47.91 4.81
CA ASP A 12 -3.14 -47.21 5.68
C ASP A 12 -2.26 -46.23 4.89
N ILE A 13 -1.81 -46.65 3.70
CA ILE A 13 -0.99 -45.84 2.79
C ILE A 13 -1.80 -44.65 2.26
N TRP A 14 -3.05 -44.89 1.84
CA TRP A 14 -3.96 -43.85 1.36
C TRP A 14 -4.32 -42.84 2.45
N SER A 15 -4.58 -43.31 3.67
CA SER A 15 -4.87 -42.47 4.84
C SER A 15 -3.67 -41.59 5.20
N GLY A 16 -2.46 -42.16 5.26
CA GLY A 16 -1.23 -41.41 5.50
C GLY A 16 -0.95 -40.37 4.42
N TYR A 17 -1.13 -40.73 3.14
CA TYR A 17 -1.00 -39.80 2.01
C TYR A 17 -1.99 -38.63 2.12
N THR A 18 -3.28 -38.93 2.33
CA THR A 18 -4.34 -37.91 2.42
C THR A 18 -4.11 -36.97 3.60
N PHE A 19 -3.64 -37.49 4.74
CA PHE A 19 -3.29 -36.69 5.90
C PHE A 19 -2.14 -35.73 5.61
N VAL A 20 -1.03 -36.22 5.05
CA VAL A 20 0.15 -35.38 4.72
C VAL A 20 -0.22 -34.33 3.68
N LEU A 21 -0.99 -34.71 2.66
CA LEU A 21 -1.46 -33.80 1.63
C LEU A 21 -2.36 -32.71 2.23
N GLY A 22 -3.37 -33.09 3.03
CA GLY A 22 -4.28 -32.15 3.66
C GLY A 22 -3.54 -31.17 4.58
N PHE A 23 -2.58 -31.66 5.37
CA PHE A 23 -1.73 -30.82 6.20
C PHE A 23 -0.93 -29.82 5.37
N LEU A 24 -0.30 -30.25 4.28
CA LEU A 24 0.52 -29.37 3.43
C LEU A 24 -0.32 -28.33 2.67
N ILE A 25 -1.54 -28.68 2.24
CA ILE A 25 -2.47 -27.73 1.63
C ILE A 25 -2.84 -26.65 2.64
N VAL A 26 -3.25 -27.04 3.86
CA VAL A 26 -3.59 -26.08 4.92
C VAL A 26 -2.39 -25.22 5.28
N PHE A 27 -1.20 -25.82 5.38
CA PHE A 27 0.04 -25.10 5.68
C PHE A 27 0.39 -24.09 4.59
N ARG A 28 0.31 -24.46 3.30
CA ARG A 28 0.51 -23.56 2.16
C ARG A 28 -0.49 -22.41 2.17
N ASN A 29 -1.78 -22.73 2.33
CA ASN A 29 -2.85 -21.75 2.34
C ASN A 29 -2.70 -20.79 3.52
N ASN A 30 -2.32 -21.27 4.70
CA ASN A 30 -2.08 -20.42 5.86
C ASN A 30 -0.92 -19.43 5.61
N GLN A 31 0.17 -19.87 4.99
CA GLN A 31 1.28 -18.97 4.66
C GLN A 31 0.93 -17.95 3.58
N ALA A 32 0.24 -18.38 2.52
CA ALA A 32 -0.25 -17.48 1.48
C ALA A 32 -1.21 -16.43 2.07
N TYR A 33 -2.12 -16.86 2.94
CA TYR A 33 -3.02 -15.99 3.69
C TYR A 33 -2.25 -14.97 4.54
N ASN A 34 -1.24 -15.40 5.29
CA ASN A 34 -0.41 -14.49 6.09
C ASN A 34 0.31 -13.45 5.21
N ARG A 35 0.92 -13.86 4.09
CA ARG A 35 1.57 -12.94 3.14
C ARG A 35 0.59 -11.92 2.55
N PHE A 36 -0.62 -12.37 2.18
CA PHE A 36 -1.67 -11.51 1.65
C PHE A 36 -2.09 -10.43 2.66
N TRP A 37 -2.38 -10.83 3.91
CA TRP A 37 -2.80 -9.90 4.95
C TRP A 37 -1.66 -8.99 5.42
N GLU A 38 -0.44 -9.50 5.50
CA GLU A 38 0.74 -8.71 5.83
C GLU A 38 1.04 -7.65 4.76
N GLY A 39 1.04 -8.03 3.48
CA GLY A 39 1.22 -7.09 2.36
C GLY A 39 0.11 -6.04 2.30
N THR A 40 -1.15 -6.45 2.50
CA THR A 40 -2.29 -5.52 2.57
C THR A 40 -2.17 -4.54 3.73
N SER A 41 -1.79 -5.02 4.91
CA SER A 41 -1.61 -4.20 6.11
C SER A 41 -0.51 -3.16 5.91
N LEU A 42 0.66 -3.57 5.40
CA LEU A 42 1.80 -2.69 5.14
C LEU A 42 1.47 -1.61 4.11
N THR A 43 0.74 -1.96 3.05
CA THR A 43 0.32 -1.00 2.02
C THR A 43 -0.65 0.04 2.58
N LYS A 44 -1.62 -0.39 3.39
CA LYS A 44 -2.57 0.52 4.07
C LYS A 44 -1.86 1.40 5.10
N GLN A 45 -0.91 0.85 5.86
CA GLN A 45 -0.13 1.58 6.85
C GLN A 45 0.73 2.67 6.18
N MET A 46 1.43 2.33 5.10
CA MET A 46 2.21 3.27 4.29
C MET A 46 1.33 4.45 3.82
N LYS A 47 0.17 4.17 3.21
CA LYS A 47 -0.79 5.20 2.78
C LYS A 47 -1.23 6.09 3.94
N GLY A 48 -1.56 5.49 5.08
CA GLY A 48 -2.00 6.23 6.27
C GLY A 48 -0.93 7.17 6.84
N GLN A 49 0.30 6.68 7.00
CA GLN A 49 1.43 7.47 7.55
C GLN A 49 1.78 8.66 6.66
N TRP A 50 1.83 8.46 5.35
CA TRP A 50 2.05 9.54 4.40
C TRP A 50 0.91 10.55 4.38
N PHE A 51 -0.35 10.09 4.41
CA PHE A 51 -1.50 10.98 4.46
C PHE A 51 -1.50 11.88 5.70
N VAL A 52 -1.23 11.31 6.88
CA VAL A 52 -1.12 12.08 8.14
C VAL A 52 0.02 13.10 8.05
N SER A 53 1.15 12.73 7.43
CA SER A 53 2.28 13.64 7.22
C SER A 53 1.90 14.83 6.33
N PHE A 54 1.31 14.56 5.17
CA PHE A 54 0.95 15.60 4.20
C PHE A 54 -0.18 16.49 4.71
N SER A 55 -1.23 15.91 5.30
CA SER A 55 -2.30 16.71 5.93
C SER A 55 -1.78 17.58 7.08
N GLY A 56 -0.81 17.09 7.86
CA GLY A 56 -0.11 17.89 8.88
C GLY A 56 0.59 19.10 8.27
N LEU A 57 1.35 18.92 7.18
CA LEU A 57 2.03 20.02 6.50
C LEU A 57 1.06 21.09 5.97
N PHE A 58 -0.12 20.70 5.50
CA PHE A 58 -1.18 21.63 5.15
C PHE A 58 -1.64 22.46 6.35
N ALA A 59 -1.81 21.82 7.51
CA ALA A 59 -2.20 22.50 8.74
C ALA A 59 -1.11 23.43 9.32
N PHE A 60 0.17 23.17 9.02
CA PHE A 60 1.31 23.95 9.50
C PHE A 60 1.65 25.17 8.63
N CYS A 61 0.96 25.34 7.50
CA CYS A 61 1.14 26.50 6.64
C CYS A 61 0.78 27.80 7.36
N SER A 62 1.56 28.85 7.10
CA SER A 62 1.36 30.18 7.67
C SER A 62 -0.01 30.75 7.31
N ARG A 63 -0.63 31.45 8.27
CA ARG A 63 -1.92 32.14 8.09
C ARG A 63 -1.76 33.59 7.63
N ASP A 64 -0.52 34.04 7.43
CA ASP A 64 -0.23 35.39 6.96
C ASP A 64 -0.75 35.58 5.52
N LYS A 65 -1.50 36.66 5.31
CA LYS A 65 -2.00 37.05 4.00
C LYS A 65 -0.87 37.32 3.01
N ALA A 66 0.28 37.82 3.48
CA ALA A 66 1.45 38.07 2.63
C ALA A 66 2.04 36.77 2.05
N LYS A 67 1.88 35.64 2.76
CA LYS A 67 2.41 34.32 2.38
C LYS A 67 1.42 33.44 1.64
N LYS A 68 0.20 33.93 1.37
CA LYS A 68 -0.86 33.12 0.75
C LYS A 68 -0.47 32.51 -0.60
N ALA A 69 0.29 33.25 -1.43
CA ALA A 69 0.78 32.74 -2.71
C ALA A 69 1.85 31.65 -2.54
N ASP A 70 2.78 31.85 -1.59
CA ASP A 70 3.84 30.87 -1.27
C ASP A 70 3.24 29.58 -0.70
N VAL A 71 2.24 29.70 0.18
CA VAL A 71 1.48 28.56 0.74
C VAL A 71 0.75 27.79 -0.35
N ALA A 72 0.05 28.48 -1.25
CA ALA A 72 -0.66 27.82 -2.36
C ALA A 72 0.30 27.07 -3.30
N ARG A 73 1.47 27.67 -3.60
CA ARG A 73 2.53 27.02 -4.37
C ARG A 73 3.06 25.79 -3.64
N PHE A 74 3.42 25.92 -2.37
CA PHE A 74 3.91 24.81 -1.54
C PHE A 74 2.91 23.64 -1.51
N GLN A 75 1.63 23.90 -1.22
CA GLN A 75 0.58 22.89 -1.19
C GLN A 75 0.40 22.18 -2.53
N THR A 76 0.45 22.94 -3.64
CA THR A 76 0.33 22.37 -4.98
C THR A 76 1.48 21.44 -5.32
N VAL A 77 2.73 21.84 -5.04
CA VAL A 77 3.89 20.99 -5.33
C VAL A 77 3.94 19.80 -4.38
N LEU A 78 3.56 19.96 -3.11
CA LEU A 78 3.46 18.87 -2.14
C LEU A 78 2.49 17.78 -2.60
N VAL A 79 1.30 18.14 -3.09
CA VAL A 79 0.30 17.18 -3.58
C VAL A 79 0.82 16.41 -4.81
N ARG A 80 1.49 17.10 -5.73
CA ARG A 80 2.08 16.48 -6.92
C ARG A 80 3.18 15.50 -6.55
N LEU A 81 4.11 15.90 -5.67
CA LEU A 81 5.17 15.00 -5.18
C LEU A 81 4.62 13.84 -4.35
N ALA A 82 3.56 14.06 -3.56
CA ALA A 82 2.89 13.00 -2.80
C ALA A 82 2.24 11.95 -3.72
N SER A 83 1.60 12.40 -4.82
CA SER A 83 1.04 11.52 -5.85
C SER A 83 2.15 10.71 -6.54
N LEU A 84 3.24 11.37 -6.92
CA LEU A 84 4.41 10.73 -7.53
C LEU A 84 5.09 9.73 -6.58
N LEU A 85 5.23 10.07 -5.29
CA LEU A 85 5.78 9.18 -4.27
C LEU A 85 4.96 7.90 -4.17
N HIS A 86 3.64 8.02 -4.03
CA HIS A 86 2.75 6.88 -3.92
C HIS A 86 2.78 6.01 -5.17
N CYS A 87 2.72 6.62 -6.36
CA CYS A 87 2.85 5.93 -7.64
C CYS A 87 4.15 5.11 -7.72
N SER A 88 5.29 5.76 -7.48
CA SER A 88 6.60 5.12 -7.54
C SER A 88 6.78 4.00 -6.52
N ALA A 89 6.13 4.12 -5.36
CA ALA A 89 6.10 3.09 -4.33
C ALA A 89 5.28 1.85 -4.76
N LEU A 90 4.08 2.06 -5.31
CA LEU A 90 3.23 0.97 -5.78
C LEU A 90 3.88 0.18 -6.93
N GLN A 91 4.53 0.86 -7.88
CA GLN A 91 5.25 0.22 -8.98
C GLN A 91 6.36 -0.74 -8.52
N GLN A 92 6.86 -0.61 -7.28
CA GLN A 92 7.86 -1.54 -6.76
C GLN A 92 7.28 -2.80 -6.16
N ILE A 93 6.08 -2.72 -5.59
CA ILE A 93 5.44 -3.83 -4.88
C ILE A 93 4.38 -4.54 -5.72
N CYS A 94 3.88 -3.90 -6.77
CA CYS A 94 2.94 -4.46 -7.73
C CYS A 94 3.63 -4.80 -9.04
N ASP A 95 3.26 -5.92 -9.66
CA ASP A 95 3.59 -6.22 -11.05
C ASP A 95 2.43 -5.70 -11.90
N LEU A 96 2.62 -4.53 -12.51
CA LEU A 96 1.61 -3.87 -13.35
C LEU A 96 1.89 -4.21 -14.81
N GLU A 97 0.87 -4.66 -15.55
CA GLU A 97 0.96 -4.91 -16.99
C GLU A 97 1.15 -3.61 -17.78
N ASP A 98 0.55 -2.51 -17.29
CA ASP A 98 0.77 -1.16 -17.78
C ASP A 98 1.37 -0.31 -16.66
N ASN A 99 2.61 0.15 -16.83
CA ASN A 99 3.31 0.95 -15.82
C ASN A 99 2.75 2.37 -15.68
N SER A 100 1.70 2.73 -16.42
CA SER A 100 1.05 4.04 -16.34
C SER A 100 0.03 4.11 -15.19
N LEU A 101 0.52 4.37 -13.97
CA LEU A 101 -0.35 4.86 -12.91
C LEU A 101 -0.59 6.37 -13.12
N GLU A 102 -1.82 6.80 -12.88
CA GLU A 102 -2.22 8.21 -13.03
C GLU A 102 -1.55 9.06 -11.93
N ILE A 103 -0.75 10.05 -12.34
CA ILE A 103 -0.08 11.01 -11.46
C ILE A 103 -0.73 12.39 -11.68
N ILE A 104 -0.93 13.13 -10.59
CA ILE A 104 -1.50 14.48 -10.65
C ILE A 104 -0.55 15.44 -11.41
N ASN A 105 -0.99 15.93 -12.58
CA ASN A 105 -0.36 16.97 -13.40
C ASN A 105 1.13 16.72 -13.72
N SER A 106 1.42 15.68 -14.50
CA SER A 106 2.76 15.41 -15.04
C SER A 106 3.30 16.50 -15.96
N ASP A 107 2.42 17.29 -16.57
CA ASP A 107 2.74 18.11 -17.74
C ASP A 107 3.53 19.40 -17.42
N GLU A 108 3.62 19.75 -16.14
CA GLU A 108 4.38 20.91 -15.65
C GLU A 108 5.67 20.52 -14.92
N MET A 109 5.98 19.22 -14.81
CA MET A 109 7.21 18.76 -14.19
C MET A 109 8.36 18.82 -15.20
N ASP A 110 9.50 19.35 -14.78
CA ASP A 110 10.67 19.45 -15.66
C ASP A 110 11.08 18.06 -16.18
N LEU A 111 11.17 17.92 -17.51
CA LEU A 111 11.57 16.70 -18.22
C LEU A 111 12.92 16.16 -17.71
N ILE A 112 13.81 17.04 -17.25
CA ILE A 112 15.09 16.66 -16.64
C ILE A 112 14.85 15.89 -15.34
N SER A 113 13.95 16.37 -14.49
CA SER A 113 13.61 15.72 -13.22
C SER A 113 12.91 14.37 -13.44
N MET A 114 12.05 14.27 -14.46
CA MET A 114 11.40 13.01 -14.84
C MET A 114 12.41 11.98 -15.37
N ASN A 115 13.32 12.38 -16.25
CA ASN A 115 14.37 11.51 -16.78
C ASN A 115 15.37 11.10 -15.71
N PHE A 116 15.69 12.01 -14.78
CA PHE A 116 16.52 11.71 -13.62
C PHE A 116 15.87 10.62 -12.75
N LEU A 117 14.57 10.71 -12.44
CA LEU A 117 13.89 9.67 -11.66
C LEU A 117 13.92 8.30 -12.33
N ARG A 118 13.70 8.25 -13.65
CA ARG A 118 13.74 7.00 -14.41
C ARG A 118 15.13 6.34 -14.43
N SER A 119 16.18 7.09 -14.12
CA SER A 119 17.56 6.57 -14.11
C SER A 119 17.92 5.80 -12.83
N PHE A 120 17.10 5.85 -11.78
CA PHE A 120 17.34 5.15 -10.52
C PHE A 120 16.42 3.95 -10.34
N ALA A 121 16.94 2.90 -9.69
CA ALA A 121 16.15 1.72 -9.31
C ALA A 121 15.08 2.03 -8.27
N ASN A 122 15.30 3.04 -7.42
CA ASN A 122 14.42 3.44 -6.32
C ASN A 122 14.03 4.93 -6.43
N PRO A 123 13.16 5.33 -7.37
CA PRO A 123 12.75 6.73 -7.56
C PRO A 123 12.03 7.35 -6.34
N GLN A 124 11.33 6.54 -5.54
CA GLN A 124 10.62 6.97 -4.33
C GLN A 124 11.53 7.60 -3.27
N GLU A 125 12.79 7.16 -3.17
CA GLU A 125 13.75 7.69 -2.21
C GLU A 125 14.13 9.13 -2.59
N VAL A 126 14.30 9.37 -3.90
CA VAL A 126 14.56 10.69 -4.47
C VAL A 126 13.38 11.63 -4.24
N VAL A 127 12.15 11.16 -4.48
CA VAL A 127 10.94 11.96 -4.25
C VAL A 127 10.76 12.28 -2.76
N THR A 128 11.06 11.32 -1.87
CA THR A 128 11.06 11.54 -0.42
C THR A 128 12.06 12.64 -0.04
N ASN A 129 13.27 12.61 -0.61
CA ASN A 129 14.27 13.65 -0.39
C ASN A 129 13.80 15.03 -0.88
N TRP A 130 13.17 15.11 -2.05
CA TRP A 130 12.61 16.37 -2.55
C TRP A 130 11.53 16.95 -1.66
N ILE A 131 10.63 16.10 -1.13
CA ILE A 131 9.62 16.50 -0.15
C ILE A 131 10.30 17.03 1.11
N GLN A 132 11.30 16.32 1.65
CA GLN A 132 12.02 16.76 2.84
C GLN A 132 12.73 18.10 2.64
N ARG A 133 13.39 18.30 1.50
CA ARG A 133 14.03 19.58 1.15
C ARG A 133 13.03 20.71 1.04
N MET A 134 11.90 20.48 0.36
CA MET A 134 10.84 21.47 0.24
C MET A 134 10.28 21.89 1.61
N ILE A 135 10.13 20.95 2.55
CA ILE A 135 9.67 21.25 3.91
C ILE A 135 10.66 22.19 4.61
N VAL A 136 11.97 21.92 4.51
CA VAL A 136 13.01 22.77 5.12
C VAL A 136 13.00 24.18 4.49
N GLU A 137 12.96 24.27 3.16
CA GLU A 137 12.87 25.56 2.45
C GLU A 137 11.59 26.35 2.80
N ALA A 138 10.48 25.64 3.04
CA ALA A 138 9.22 26.24 3.46
C ALA A 138 9.27 26.77 4.91
N VAL A 139 10.04 26.12 5.80
CA VAL A 139 10.27 26.62 7.16
C VAL A 139 11.17 27.85 7.13
N ASP A 140 12.29 27.81 6.40
CA ASP A 140 13.24 28.93 6.30
C ASP A 140 12.59 30.19 5.69
N SER A 141 11.68 30.00 4.74
CA SER A 141 10.94 31.09 4.11
C SER A 141 9.76 31.61 4.94
N GLY A 142 9.41 30.97 6.06
CA GLY A 142 8.24 31.29 6.88
C GLY A 142 6.89 30.89 6.23
N THR A 143 6.92 30.01 5.23
CA THR A 143 5.72 29.42 4.62
C THR A 143 5.09 28.39 5.54
N ILE A 144 5.91 27.66 6.31
CA ILE A 144 5.50 26.83 7.45
C ILE A 144 5.89 27.56 8.73
N ASP A 145 4.91 27.76 9.62
CA ASP A 145 5.10 28.47 10.90
C ASP A 145 4.64 27.58 12.05
N ILE A 146 5.52 26.66 12.46
CA ILE A 146 5.27 25.72 13.55
C ILE A 146 6.56 25.38 14.28
N SER A 147 6.45 24.88 15.50
CA SER A 147 7.61 24.47 16.30
C SER A 147 8.27 23.20 15.75
N ALA A 148 9.60 23.14 15.86
CA ALA A 148 10.40 22.00 15.41
C ALA A 148 9.92 20.62 15.95
N PRO A 149 9.45 20.47 17.20
CA PRO A 149 8.96 19.18 17.70
C PRO A 149 7.75 18.63 16.92
N VAL A 150 6.84 19.49 16.46
CA VAL A 150 5.68 19.09 15.66
C VAL A 150 6.14 18.66 14.27
N LEU A 151 7.08 19.41 13.69
CA LEU A 151 7.64 19.12 12.38
C LEU A 151 8.43 17.80 12.36
N SER A 152 9.18 17.51 13.43
CA SER A 152 9.89 16.23 13.58
C SER A 152 8.97 15.03 13.48
N ARG A 153 7.71 15.13 13.96
CA ARG A 153 6.74 14.05 13.82
C ARG A 153 6.40 13.79 12.35
N THR A 154 6.27 14.83 11.52
CA THR A 154 6.04 14.66 10.07
C THR A 154 7.20 13.94 9.40
N PHE A 155 8.45 14.28 9.74
CA PHE A 155 9.61 13.56 9.19
C PHE A 155 9.65 12.09 9.63
N GLN A 156 9.28 11.80 10.88
CA GLN A 156 9.18 10.43 11.39
C GLN A 156 8.11 9.64 10.65
N GLU A 157 6.91 10.19 10.49
CA GLU A 157 5.82 9.50 9.78
C GLU A 157 6.13 9.29 8.28
N LEU A 158 6.79 10.25 7.62
CA LEU A 158 7.32 10.06 6.26
C LEU A 158 8.31 8.90 6.19
N GLY A 159 9.25 8.83 7.14
CA GLY A 159 10.22 7.75 7.24
C GLY A 159 9.58 6.39 7.53
N ASN A 160 8.58 6.36 8.42
CA ASN A 160 7.83 5.14 8.74
C ASN A 160 7.14 4.57 7.49
N GLY A 161 6.56 5.42 6.64
CA GLY A 161 5.93 4.97 5.40
C GLY A 161 6.94 4.31 4.44
N LEU A 162 8.18 4.83 4.38
CA LEU A 162 9.26 4.20 3.61
C LEU A 162 9.67 2.83 4.19
N ILE A 163 9.68 2.70 5.52
CA ILE A 163 9.94 1.40 6.19
C ILE A 163 8.84 0.39 5.85
N SER A 164 7.56 0.81 5.89
CA SER A 164 6.43 -0.05 5.51
C SER A 164 6.52 -0.48 4.05
N LEU A 165 6.91 0.41 3.13
CA LEU A 165 7.18 0.06 1.73
C LEU A 165 8.30 -0.99 1.60
N ASN A 166 9.42 -0.78 2.27
CA ASN A 166 10.55 -1.71 2.21
C ASN A 166 10.19 -3.09 2.79
N ASN A 167 9.34 -3.15 3.82
CA ASN A 167 8.83 -4.42 4.33
C ASN A 167 7.88 -5.09 3.34
N ALA A 168 7.02 -4.33 2.65
CA ALA A 168 6.19 -4.87 1.57
C ALA A 168 7.05 -5.41 0.41
N ARG A 169 8.13 -4.70 0.04
CA ARG A 169 9.11 -5.18 -0.95
C ARG A 169 9.76 -6.49 -0.54
N LYS A 170 10.13 -6.68 0.74
CA LYS A 170 10.65 -7.97 1.22
C LYS A 170 9.66 -9.12 0.99
N ILE A 171 8.36 -8.88 1.14
CA ILE A 171 7.34 -9.90 0.87
C ILE A 171 7.27 -10.22 -0.63
N LYS A 172 7.58 -9.27 -1.53
CA LYS A 172 7.70 -9.53 -2.97
C LYS A 172 9.00 -10.28 -3.29
N ASP A 173 10.14 -9.75 -2.84
CA ASP A 173 11.48 -10.19 -3.25
C ASP A 173 11.90 -11.51 -2.59
N VAL A 174 11.46 -11.76 -1.35
CA VAL A 174 11.78 -12.99 -0.63
C VAL A 174 10.79 -14.09 -1.02
N GLN A 175 11.23 -14.89 -2.00
CA GLN A 175 10.53 -16.10 -2.41
C GLN A 175 10.54 -17.14 -1.28
N PHE A 176 9.50 -17.98 -1.25
CA PHE A 176 9.39 -19.06 -0.29
C PHE A 176 10.58 -20.04 -0.43
N PRO A 177 11.14 -20.58 0.67
CA PRO A 177 12.32 -21.46 0.58
C PRO A 177 12.07 -22.63 -0.37
N PHE A 178 12.95 -22.71 -1.38
CA PHE A 178 12.82 -23.60 -2.54
C PHE A 178 12.50 -25.07 -2.20
N PRO A 179 13.09 -25.70 -1.15
CA PRO A 179 12.78 -27.10 -0.84
C PRO A 179 11.32 -27.35 -0.46
N TYR A 180 10.69 -26.42 0.27
CA TYR A 180 9.27 -26.54 0.63
C TYR A 180 8.37 -26.25 -0.56
N ALA A 181 8.75 -25.28 -1.41
CA ALA A 181 8.05 -25.00 -2.66
C ALA A 181 8.02 -26.25 -3.58
N GLN A 182 9.15 -26.95 -3.69
CA GLN A 182 9.25 -28.19 -4.47
C GLN A 182 8.47 -29.34 -3.86
N MET A 183 8.53 -29.55 -2.54
CA MET A 183 7.77 -30.62 -1.88
C MET A 183 6.26 -30.45 -2.06
N ILE A 184 5.76 -29.22 -1.88
CA ILE A 184 4.36 -28.86 -2.10
C ILE A 184 3.99 -29.01 -3.58
N SER A 185 4.86 -28.59 -4.51
CA SER A 185 4.59 -28.70 -5.96
C SER A 185 4.56 -30.15 -6.43
N CYS A 186 5.48 -31.00 -5.96
CA CYS A 186 5.48 -32.43 -6.26
C CYS A 186 4.23 -33.12 -5.68
N MET A 187 3.84 -32.80 -4.45
CA MET A 187 2.66 -33.41 -3.83
C MET A 187 1.34 -32.90 -4.43
N LEU A 188 1.25 -31.61 -4.77
CA LEU A 188 0.13 -31.06 -5.54
C LEU A 188 0.09 -31.61 -6.95
N PHE A 189 1.22 -31.88 -7.59
CA PHE A 189 1.27 -32.53 -8.91
C PHE A 189 0.78 -33.98 -8.84
N VAL A 190 1.17 -34.73 -7.81
CA VAL A 190 0.63 -36.09 -7.58
C VAL A 190 -0.88 -36.02 -7.29
N HIS A 191 -1.33 -35.03 -6.50
CA HIS A 191 -2.75 -34.82 -6.24
C HIS A 191 -3.52 -34.38 -7.50
N TRP A 192 -2.98 -33.44 -8.27
CA TRP A 192 -3.51 -32.96 -9.54
C TRP A 192 -3.53 -34.06 -10.58
N SER A 193 -2.56 -34.99 -10.61
CA SER A 193 -2.60 -36.14 -11.52
C SER A 193 -3.73 -37.13 -11.20
N LEU A 194 -4.12 -37.23 -9.92
CA LEU A 194 -5.28 -38.01 -9.48
C LEU A 194 -6.61 -37.23 -9.67
N PHE A 195 -6.57 -35.91 -9.57
CA PHE A 195 -7.73 -35.02 -9.68
C PHE A 195 -8.06 -34.67 -11.13
N TYR A 196 -7.08 -34.52 -12.03
CA TYR A 196 -7.29 -34.28 -13.48
C TYR A 196 -8.04 -35.45 -14.14
N ILE A 197 -7.76 -36.70 -13.76
CA ILE A 197 -8.54 -37.85 -14.26
C ILE A 197 -10.02 -37.74 -13.87
N ALA A 198 -10.35 -37.06 -12.76
CA ALA A 198 -11.71 -36.81 -12.30
C ALA A 198 -12.31 -35.48 -12.82
N LEU A 199 -11.48 -34.46 -13.11
CA LEU A 199 -11.88 -33.13 -13.55
C LEU A 199 -12.02 -33.00 -15.07
N GLU A 200 -11.30 -33.81 -15.85
CA GLU A 200 -11.39 -33.82 -17.31
C GLU A 200 -12.77 -34.28 -17.83
N ILE A 201 -13.66 -34.74 -16.93
CA ILE A 201 -15.04 -35.12 -17.22
C ILE A 201 -16.05 -34.02 -16.83
N ASP A 202 -15.67 -32.99 -16.07
CA ASP A 202 -16.60 -32.00 -15.52
C ASP A 202 -16.13 -30.54 -15.77
N GLN A 203 -16.68 -29.93 -16.83
CA GLN A 203 -16.73 -28.48 -17.16
C GLN A 203 -15.50 -27.83 -17.87
N PRO A 204 -15.61 -27.49 -19.18
CA PRO A 204 -14.48 -26.98 -19.98
C PRO A 204 -14.31 -25.45 -20.10
N PHE A 205 -15.05 -24.59 -19.36
CA PHE A 205 -14.88 -23.13 -19.49
C PHE A 205 -15.10 -22.35 -18.18
N GLY A 206 -14.13 -21.53 -17.79
CA GLY A 206 -14.24 -20.50 -16.75
C GLY A 206 -13.21 -19.38 -16.94
N GLU A 207 -13.55 -18.17 -16.51
CA GLU A 207 -12.68 -16.98 -16.46
C GLU A 207 -12.78 -16.36 -15.05
N ASP A 208 -11.67 -16.21 -14.32
CA ASP A 208 -11.67 -15.87 -12.89
C ASP A 208 -11.87 -14.38 -12.61
N ALA A 209 -12.58 -14.08 -11.51
CA ALA A 209 -13.03 -12.75 -11.08
C ALA A 209 -12.37 -12.26 -9.76
N ASN A 210 -11.16 -12.73 -9.43
CA ASN A 210 -10.54 -12.58 -8.10
C ASN A 210 -9.34 -11.63 -8.02
N ASP A 211 -9.21 -10.69 -8.95
CA ASP A 211 -8.13 -9.69 -8.90
C ASP A 211 -8.44 -8.53 -7.93
N LEU A 212 -7.38 -8.01 -7.29
CA LEU A 212 -7.45 -6.83 -6.41
C LEU A 212 -7.73 -5.56 -7.24
N PRO A 213 -8.68 -4.69 -6.85
CA PRO A 213 -9.01 -3.48 -7.60
C PRO A 213 -8.00 -2.34 -7.35
N ILE A 214 -6.82 -2.46 -7.98
CA ILE A 214 -5.70 -1.52 -7.83
C ILE A 214 -6.06 -0.12 -8.39
N HIS A 215 -6.86 -0.07 -9.46
CA HIS A 215 -7.29 1.18 -10.08
C HIS A 215 -8.23 1.99 -9.18
N GLU A 216 -9.13 1.34 -8.45
CA GLU A 216 -10.07 2.01 -7.52
C GLU A 216 -9.32 2.64 -6.34
N MET A 217 -8.26 1.98 -5.86
CA MET A 217 -7.45 2.48 -4.74
C MET A 217 -6.70 3.78 -5.08
N GLN A 218 -6.23 3.92 -6.33
CA GLN A 218 -5.58 5.14 -6.83
C GLN A 218 -6.59 6.27 -7.04
N GLN A 219 -7.79 5.96 -7.55
CA GLN A 219 -8.87 6.94 -7.71
C GLN A 219 -9.36 7.50 -6.36
N GLU A 220 -9.57 6.65 -5.35
CA GLU A 220 -9.92 7.09 -3.99
C GLU A 220 -8.85 8.01 -3.37
N TRP A 221 -7.59 7.71 -3.64
CA TRP A 221 -6.47 8.51 -3.16
C TRP A 221 -6.47 9.91 -3.77
N ASN A 222 -6.58 9.99 -5.10
CA ASN A 222 -6.65 11.25 -5.83
C ASN A 222 -7.86 12.09 -5.36
N ASN A 223 -9.02 11.47 -5.19
CA ASN A 223 -10.22 12.15 -4.67
C ASN A 223 -10.04 12.67 -3.24
N SER A 224 -9.36 11.91 -2.38
CA SER A 224 -9.05 12.33 -1.00
C SER A 224 -8.11 13.54 -0.97
N LEU A 225 -7.10 13.56 -1.84
CA LEU A 225 -6.17 14.70 -1.98
C LEU A 225 -6.83 15.94 -2.58
N LEU A 226 -7.67 15.76 -3.61
CA LEU A 226 -8.44 16.85 -4.22
C LEU A 226 -9.41 17.48 -3.21
N THR A 227 -9.97 16.69 -2.29
CA THR A 227 -10.84 17.19 -1.23
C THR A 227 -10.10 18.17 -0.31
N LEU A 228 -8.79 18.01 -0.09
CA LEU A 228 -7.99 18.95 0.71
C LEU A 228 -7.76 20.30 0.02
N LEU A 229 -7.89 20.36 -1.31
CA LEU A 229 -7.79 21.60 -2.09
C LEU A 229 -9.13 22.35 -2.13
N LEU A 230 -10.24 21.72 -1.73
CA LEU A 230 -11.53 22.38 -1.69
C LEU A 230 -11.53 23.48 -0.61
N PRO A 231 -12.00 24.70 -0.91
CA PRO A 231 -12.03 25.80 0.06
C PRO A 231 -12.75 25.47 1.37
N TYR A 232 -13.75 24.58 1.33
CA TYR A 232 -14.54 24.17 2.49
C TYR A 232 -13.85 23.18 3.41
N SER A 233 -12.84 22.42 2.95
CA SER A 233 -12.05 21.53 3.80
C SER A 233 -10.95 22.29 4.56
N GLN A 234 -10.62 23.49 4.10
CA GLN A 234 -9.60 24.36 4.69
C GLN A 234 -10.16 25.36 5.71
N VAL A 235 -11.49 25.39 5.91
CA VAL A 235 -12.17 26.29 6.84
C VAL A 235 -12.91 25.46 7.88
N ILE A 236 -12.71 25.79 9.16
CA ILE A 236 -13.43 25.15 10.27
C ILE A 236 -14.93 25.47 10.11
N PRO A 237 -15.82 24.45 10.08
CA PRO A 237 -17.26 24.70 10.04
C PRO A 237 -17.70 25.53 11.25
N SER A 238 -18.45 26.60 11.01
CA SER A 238 -19.04 27.38 12.10
C SER A 238 -20.23 26.62 12.69
N PHE A 239 -20.19 26.32 13.99
CA PHE A 239 -21.33 25.76 14.71
C PHE A 239 -22.14 26.89 15.35
N SER A 240 -23.46 26.92 15.12
CA SER A 240 -24.36 27.80 15.87
C SER A 240 -24.50 27.27 17.29
N ILE A 241 -23.76 27.84 18.24
CA ILE A 241 -23.82 27.49 19.65
C ILE A 241 -25.01 28.25 20.26
N THR A 242 -26.19 27.63 20.28
CA THR A 242 -27.31 28.07 21.14
C THR A 242 -27.03 27.58 22.56
N SER A 243 -27.02 28.51 23.53
CA SER A 243 -26.55 28.32 24.90
C SER A 243 -27.29 27.26 25.74
N GLU A 244 -28.41 26.71 25.25
CA GLU A 244 -29.24 25.75 26.00
C GLU A 244 -29.19 24.29 25.49
N GLU A 245 -28.72 24.00 24.28
CA GLU A 245 -28.83 22.65 23.68
C GLU A 245 -27.48 21.98 23.33
N SER A 246 -26.36 22.65 23.58
CA SER A 246 -25.05 22.29 23.01
C SER A 246 -24.42 20.99 23.54
N GLY A 247 -25.04 20.30 24.51
CA GLY A 247 -24.46 19.10 25.14
C GLY A 247 -25.06 17.74 24.76
N ARG A 248 -26.16 17.66 23.99
CA ARG A 248 -26.93 16.40 23.87
C ARG A 248 -27.48 16.00 22.50
N ARG A 249 -27.23 16.77 21.42
CA ARG A 249 -27.71 16.37 20.08
C ARG A 249 -26.65 15.54 19.35
N ILE A 250 -26.85 14.22 19.34
CA ILE A 250 -26.17 13.31 18.41
C ILE A 250 -27.02 13.27 17.14
N SER A 251 -26.57 13.91 16.07
CA SER A 251 -27.17 13.75 14.73
C SER A 251 -26.48 12.60 14.00
N LYS A 252 -27.26 11.77 13.30
CA LYS A 252 -26.71 10.83 12.32
C LYS A 252 -26.37 11.60 11.05
N ILE A 253 -25.14 11.46 10.58
CA ILE A 253 -24.75 11.90 9.24
C ILE A 253 -25.27 10.83 8.28
N SER A 254 -26.19 11.20 7.38
CA SER A 254 -26.72 10.35 6.31
C SER A 254 -25.80 10.33 5.11
#